data_AF-A0A7S4FFP0-F1
#
_entry.id   AF-A0A7S4FFP0-F1
#
_cell.length_a   1.000
_cell.length_b   1.000
_cell.length_c   1.000
_cell.angle_alpha   90.00
_cell.angle_beta   90.00
_cell.angle_gamma   90.00
#
_symmetry.space_group_name_H-M   'P 1'
#
loop_
_entity.id
_entity.type
_entity.pdbx_description
1 polymer ?
#
loop_
_entity_poly.entity_id
_entity_poly.type
_entity_poly.pdbx_seq_one_letter_code
_entity_poly.pdbx_strand_id
1 'polypeptide(L)'
;LCCAWNYMTMLMLFAAHLKLKAGYGEMGRIIGGRWLGRLVDLSLILQQLAICCTYFIFVSQSLIHAINYITNCRYAEALGGQRAFAAVCAAQLVVYLPLSFIRKMKHLTIPAITADILLVFSLGYLF
;
A
#
# COMPACT_ATOMS: atom_id res chain seq x y z
N LEU A 1 -1.59 -27.05 3.34
CA LEU A 1 -2.09 -26.81 4.73
C LEU A 1 -2.02 -25.34 5.17
N CYS A 2 -0.95 -24.59 4.91
CA CYS A 2 -0.82 -23.20 5.40
C CYS A 2 -1.89 -22.23 4.85
N CYS A 3 -2.26 -22.34 3.57
CA CYS A 3 -3.33 -21.52 2.99
C CYS A 3 -4.70 -21.80 3.63
N ALA A 4 -4.98 -23.08 3.93
CA ALA A 4 -6.21 -23.47 4.61
C ALA A 4 -6.25 -22.90 6.04
N TRP A 5 -5.12 -22.93 6.76
CA TRP A 5 -5.04 -22.35 8.10
C TRP A 5 -5.30 -20.84 8.10
N ASN A 6 -4.63 -20.09 7.22
CA ASN A 6 -4.85 -18.65 7.09
C ASN A 6 -6.30 -18.34 6.71
N TYR A 7 -6.88 -19.10 5.79
CA TYR A 7 -8.28 -18.94 5.39
C TYR A 7 -9.24 -19.12 6.57
N MET A 8 -9.04 -20.17 7.38
CA MET A 8 -9.86 -20.42 8.57
C MET A 8 -9.73 -19.30 9.61
N THR A 9 -8.52 -18.78 9.82
CA THR A 9 -8.33 -17.62 10.73
C THR A 9 -9.04 -16.37 10.22
N MET A 10 -9.05 -16.15 8.91
CA MET A 10 -9.72 -14.99 8.31
C MET A 10 -11.25 -15.09 8.46
N LEU A 11 -11.81 -16.28 8.25
CA LEU A 11 -13.25 -16.54 8.45
C LEU A 11 -13.67 -16.31 9.90
N MET A 12 -12.88 -16.78 10.86
CA MET A 12 -13.17 -16.61 12.28
C MET A 12 -13.15 -15.13 12.67
N LEU A 13 -12.19 -14.36 12.14
CA LEU A 13 -12.09 -12.92 12.35
C LEU A 13 -13.29 -12.17 11.73
N PHE A 14 -13.72 -12.57 10.53
CA PHE A 14 -14.90 -12.00 9.87
C PHE A 14 -16.19 -12.28 10.65
N ALA A 15 -16.38 -13.51 11.11
CA ALA A 15 -17.52 -13.88 11.95
C ALA A 15 -17.54 -13.11 13.28
N ALA A 16 -16.37 -12.84 13.88
CA ALA A 16 -16.25 -12.00 15.07
C ALA A 16 -16.61 -10.53 14.77
N HIS A 17 -16.17 -9.97 13.64
CA HIS A 17 -16.50 -8.61 13.24
C HIS A 17 -18.00 -8.40 13.04
N LEU A 18 -18.69 -9.37 12.43
CA LEU A 18 -20.15 -9.32 12.24
C LEU A 18 -20.92 -9.33 13.57
N LYS A 19 -20.45 -10.08 14.58
CA LYS A 19 -21.10 -10.17 15.89
C LYS A 19 -20.86 -8.95 16.77
N LEU A 20 -19.63 -8.41 16.77
CA LEU A 20 -19.22 -7.33 17.68
C LEU A 20 -19.40 -5.92 17.10
N LYS A 21 -19.53 -5.78 15.77
CA LYS A 21 -19.56 -4.49 15.05
C LYS A 21 -18.47 -3.49 15.50
N ALA A 22 -17.34 -4.02 15.95
CA ALA A 22 -16.20 -3.26 16.46
C ALA A 22 -15.03 -3.32 15.46
N GLY A 23 -14.10 -2.37 15.54
CA GLY A 23 -12.86 -2.41 14.75
C GLY A 23 -11.94 -3.58 15.15
N TYR A 24 -11.00 -3.97 14.29
CA TYR A 24 -10.09 -5.11 14.54
C TYR A 24 -9.23 -4.93 15.81
N GLY A 25 -8.71 -3.74 16.07
CA GLY A 25 -7.99 -3.43 17.32
C GLY A 25 -8.88 -3.49 18.56
N GLU A 26 -10.12 -3.04 18.44
CA GLU A 26 -11.09 -3.06 19.53
C GLU A 26 -11.55 -4.49 19.86
N MET A 27 -11.74 -5.33 18.85
CA MET A 27 -11.95 -6.78 19.05
C MET A 27 -10.79 -7.44 19.79
N GLY A 28 -9.54 -7.11 19.40
CA GLY A 28 -8.35 -7.58 20.12
C GLY A 28 -8.34 -7.12 21.58
N ARG A 29 -8.85 -5.92 21.84
CA ARG A 29 -8.97 -5.33 23.18
C ARG A 29 -9.99 -6.03 24.07
N ILE A 30 -11.10 -6.49 23.50
CA ILE A 30 -12.17 -7.22 24.20
C ILE A 30 -11.69 -8.63 24.59
N ILE A 31 -10.91 -9.29 23.73
CA ILE A 31 -10.49 -10.68 23.94
C ILE A 31 -9.22 -10.77 24.81
N GLY A 32 -8.20 -9.96 24.52
CA GLY A 32 -6.87 -10.04 25.15
C GLY A 32 -6.48 -8.81 25.95
N GLY A 33 -7.42 -7.93 26.26
CA GLY A 33 -7.19 -6.71 27.01
C GLY A 33 -6.46 -5.61 26.21
N ARG A 34 -6.14 -4.50 26.91
CA ARG A 34 -5.58 -3.27 26.32
C ARG A 34 -4.24 -3.43 25.58
N TRP A 35 -3.47 -4.48 25.88
CA TRP A 35 -2.18 -4.73 25.23
C TRP A 35 -2.36 -5.38 23.86
N LEU A 36 -3.21 -6.41 23.75
CA LEU A 36 -3.43 -7.12 22.49
C LEU A 36 -4.04 -6.19 21.43
N GLY A 37 -5.02 -5.36 21.80
CA GLY A 37 -5.60 -4.39 20.86
C GLY A 37 -4.57 -3.41 20.30
N ARG A 38 -3.64 -2.91 21.14
CA ARG A 38 -2.55 -2.02 20.68
C ARG A 38 -1.58 -2.72 19.73
N LEU A 39 -1.28 -3.99 19.95
CA LEU A 39 -0.42 -4.76 19.04
C LEU A 39 -1.09 -4.97 17.68
N VAL A 40 -2.41 -5.23 17.66
CA VAL A 40 -3.17 -5.36 16.42
C VAL A 40 -3.20 -4.05 15.65
N ASP A 41 -3.50 -2.93 16.33
CA ASP A 41 -3.49 -1.60 15.70
C ASP A 41 -2.11 -1.24 15.16
N LEU A 42 -1.03 -1.53 15.90
CA LEU A 42 0.33 -1.32 15.44
C LEU A 42 0.67 -2.17 14.21
N SER A 43 0.27 -3.44 14.20
CA SER A 43 0.46 -4.30 13.02
C SER A 43 -0.28 -3.76 11.81
N LEU A 44 -1.51 -3.26 11.99
CA LEU A 44 -2.30 -2.66 10.91
C LEU A 44 -1.63 -1.39 10.35
N ILE A 45 -1.11 -0.52 11.22
CA ILE A 45 -0.41 0.70 10.81
C ILE A 45 0.92 0.37 10.12
N LEU A 46 1.69 -0.59 10.65
CA LEU A 46 2.95 -1.03 10.04
C LEU A 46 2.73 -1.62 8.64
N GLN A 47 1.65 -2.40 8.47
CA GLN A 47 1.26 -2.91 7.15
C GLN A 47 0.86 -1.78 6.19
N GLN A 48 0.03 -0.84 6.65
CA GLN A 48 -0.37 0.31 5.83
C GLN A 48 0.85 1.13 5.39
N LEU A 49 1.82 1.34 6.28
CA LEU A 49 3.08 2.01 5.96
C LEU A 49 3.93 1.22 4.95
N ALA A 50 4.04 -0.09 5.12
CA ALA A 50 4.79 -0.96 4.21
C ALA A 50 4.21 -0.93 2.79
N ILE A 51 2.88 -1.00 2.68
CA ILE A 51 2.15 -0.91 1.41
C ILE A 51 2.40 0.45 0.76
N CYS A 52 2.25 1.56 1.50
CA CYS A 52 2.54 2.90 0.98
C CYS A 52 3.98 3.05 0.49
N CYS A 53 4.95 2.54 1.25
CA CYS A 53 6.36 2.60 0.89
C CYS A 53 6.65 1.84 -0.41
N THR A 54 6.09 0.64 -0.54
CA THR A 54 6.28 -0.21 -1.72
C THR A 54 5.71 0.44 -2.97
N TYR A 55 4.50 1.01 -2.89
CA TYR A 55 3.91 1.74 -4.00
C TYR A 55 4.76 2.93 -4.42
N PHE A 56 5.29 3.68 -3.46
CA PHE A 56 6.13 4.84 -3.74
C PHE A 56 7.38 4.47 -4.54
N ILE A 57 8.05 3.39 -4.15
CA ILE A 57 9.21 2.84 -4.85
C ILE A 57 8.83 2.40 -6.27
N PHE A 58 7.73 1.67 -6.42
CA PHE A 58 7.28 1.17 -7.71
C PHE A 58 6.99 2.30 -8.70
N VAL A 59 6.22 3.30 -8.29
CA VAL A 59 5.89 4.46 -9.15
C VAL A 59 7.15 5.25 -9.51
N SER A 60 8.08 5.42 -8.58
CA SER A 60 9.38 6.07 -8.85
C SER A 60 10.17 5.33 -9.94
N GLN A 61 10.24 3.99 -9.85
CA GLN A 61 10.91 3.15 -10.84
C GLN A 61 10.25 3.27 -12.21
N SER A 62 8.92 3.13 -12.28
CA SER A 62 8.17 3.24 -13.54
C SER A 62 8.37 4.61 -14.21
N LEU A 63 8.45 5.69 -13.43
CA LEU A 63 8.66 7.04 -13.95
C LEU A 63 10.08 7.23 -14.53
N ILE A 64 11.10 6.69 -13.86
CA ILE A 64 12.49 6.72 -14.37
C ILE A 64 12.60 5.91 -15.66
N HIS A 65 11.95 4.74 -15.75
CA HIS A 65 11.91 3.95 -16.98
C HIS A 65 11.22 4.71 -18.12
N ALA A 66 10.10 5.39 -17.85
CA ALA A 66 9.43 6.21 -18.85
C ALA A 66 10.30 7.38 -19.34
N ILE A 67 10.96 8.10 -18.42
CA ILE A 67 11.86 9.21 -18.77
C ILE A 67 13.02 8.70 -19.64
N ASN A 68 13.67 7.59 -19.24
CA ASN A 68 14.76 7.00 -20.00
C ASN A 68 14.33 6.52 -21.39
N TYR A 69 13.11 6.00 -21.53
CA TYR A 69 12.54 5.61 -22.81
C TYR A 69 12.32 6.82 -23.73
N ILE A 70 11.75 7.91 -23.21
CA ILE A 70 11.48 9.14 -23.99
C ILE A 70 12.78 9.85 -24.39
N THR A 71 13.85 9.71 -23.60
CA THR A 71 15.10 10.48 -23.76
C THR A 71 16.26 9.68 -24.36
N ASN A 72 15.99 8.52 -24.96
CA ASN A 72 17.00 7.63 -25.56
C ASN A 72 18.17 7.33 -24.60
N CYS A 73 17.87 6.90 -23.37
CA CYS A 73 18.84 6.48 -22.33
C CYS A 73 19.83 7.55 -21.82
N ARG A 74 19.77 8.81 -22.26
CA ARG A 74 20.72 9.87 -21.83
C ARG A 74 20.58 10.30 -20.37
N TYR A 75 19.42 10.09 -19.73
CA TYR A 75 19.16 10.55 -18.36
C TYR A 75 19.82 9.67 -17.28
N ALA A 76 19.95 8.36 -17.52
CA ALA A 76 20.61 7.44 -16.58
C ALA A 76 22.13 7.70 -16.48
N GLU A 77 22.76 8.10 -17.59
CA GLU A 77 24.21 8.35 -17.66
C GLU A 77 24.60 9.75 -17.17
N ALA A 78 23.76 10.77 -17.36
CA ALA A 78 24.11 12.17 -17.05
C ALA A 78 24.06 12.55 -15.56
N LEU A 79 23.30 11.84 -14.72
CA LEU A 79 23.07 12.23 -13.31
C LEU A 79 23.73 11.32 -12.25
N GLY A 80 24.37 10.22 -12.65
CA GLY A 80 24.83 9.18 -11.72
C GLY A 80 23.64 8.48 -11.06
N GLY A 81 23.26 7.32 -11.60
CA GLY A 81 21.93 6.68 -11.43
C GLY A 81 21.27 6.67 -10.04
N GLN A 82 22.04 6.72 -8.94
CA GLN A 82 21.52 6.86 -7.57
C GLN A 82 20.85 8.21 -7.28
N ARG A 83 21.36 9.33 -7.82
CA ARG A 83 20.83 10.68 -7.57
C ARG A 83 19.53 10.95 -8.33
N ALA A 84 19.39 10.38 -9.52
CA ALA A 84 18.16 10.46 -10.31
C ALA A 84 16.99 9.78 -9.58
N PHE A 85 17.23 8.62 -8.96
CA PHE A 85 16.23 7.93 -8.16
C PHE A 85 15.79 8.76 -6.95
N ALA A 86 16.75 9.30 -6.18
CA ALA A 86 16.45 10.15 -5.03
C ALA A 86 15.69 11.43 -5.43
N ALA A 87 16.04 12.04 -6.57
CA ALA A 87 15.38 13.26 -7.07
C ALA A 87 13.93 12.99 -7.50
N VAL A 88 13.66 11.88 -8.19
CA VAL A 88 12.29 11.50 -8.61
C VAL A 88 11.43 11.13 -7.40
N CYS A 89 11.98 10.38 -6.44
CA CYS A 89 11.32 10.10 -5.16
C CYS A 89 11.00 11.39 -4.40
N ALA A 90 11.94 12.33 -4.29
CA ALA A 90 11.74 13.60 -3.59
C ALA A 90 10.70 14.48 -4.29
N ALA A 91 10.72 14.55 -5.63
CA ALA A 91 9.73 15.29 -6.40
C ALA A 91 8.31 14.74 -6.21
N GLN A 92 8.15 13.41 -6.20
CA GLN A 92 6.88 12.77 -5.88
C GLN A 92 6.44 13.08 -4.46
N LEU A 93 7.36 13.08 -3.49
CA LEU A 93 7.02 13.35 -2.09
C LEU A 93 6.52 14.78 -1.92
N VAL A 94 7.15 15.75 -2.60
CA VAL A 94 6.71 17.16 -2.62
C VAL A 94 5.34 17.34 -3.27
N VAL A 95 4.95 16.50 -4.24
CA VAL A 95 3.62 16.54 -4.88
C VAL A 95 2.56 15.84 -4.02
N TYR A 96 2.89 14.69 -3.43
CA TYR A 96 1.95 13.92 -2.59
C TYR A 96 1.72 14.55 -1.21
N LEU A 97 2.69 15.29 -0.68
CA LEU A 97 2.61 15.97 0.63
C LEU A 97 1.47 17.03 0.71
N PRO A 98 1.32 17.99 -0.22
CA PRO A 98 0.20 18.93 -0.22
C PRO A 98 -1.12 18.24 -0.55
N LEU A 99 -1.11 17.19 -1.39
CA LEU A 99 -2.31 16.42 -1.72
C LEU A 99 -2.85 15.65 -0.50
N SER A 100 -1.96 15.18 0.38
CA SER A 100 -2.32 14.54 1.65
C SER A 100 -3.11 15.46 2.59
N PHE A 101 -2.95 16.78 2.45
CA PHE A 101 -3.67 17.78 3.25
C PHE A 101 -5.16 17.89 2.87
N ILE A 102 -5.55 17.45 1.66
CA ILE A 102 -6.93 17.47 1.17
C ILE A 102 -7.61 16.15 1.54
N ARG A 103 -7.87 15.94 2.84
CA ARG A 103 -8.24 14.61 3.36
C ARG A 103 -9.76 14.39 3.47
N LYS A 104 -10.40 13.98 2.37
CA LYS A 104 -11.68 13.24 2.37
C LYS A 104 -11.41 11.75 2.07
N MET A 105 -11.01 10.99 3.11
CA MET A 105 -10.64 9.57 3.01
C MET A 105 -11.76 8.66 2.45
N LYS A 106 -13.01 9.08 2.49
CA LYS A 106 -14.17 8.31 1.98
C LYS A 106 -14.15 8.12 0.45
N HIS A 107 -13.45 8.98 -0.29
CA HIS A 107 -13.41 8.92 -1.76
C HIS A 107 -12.27 8.03 -2.31
N LEU A 108 -11.41 7.47 -1.45
CA LEU A 108 -10.26 6.64 -1.87
C LEU A 108 -10.64 5.17 -2.11
N THR A 109 -11.79 4.70 -1.64
CA THR A 109 -12.22 3.30 -1.86
C THR A 109 -12.54 3.01 -3.32
N ILE A 110 -13.11 3.97 -4.05
CA ILE A 110 -13.43 3.83 -5.48
C ILE A 110 -12.17 3.65 -6.34
N PRO A 111 -11.15 4.54 -6.26
CA PRO A 111 -9.92 4.36 -7.02
C PRO A 111 -9.12 3.12 -6.59
N ALA A 112 -9.24 2.68 -5.33
CA ALA A 112 -8.64 1.42 -4.88
C ALA A 112 -9.23 0.21 -5.62
N ILE A 113 -10.56 0.15 -5.77
CA ILE A 113 -11.23 -0.92 -6.53
C ILE A 113 -10.80 -0.88 -8.00
N THR A 114 -10.68 0.31 -8.60
CA THR A 114 -10.17 0.45 -9.96
C THR A 114 -8.74 -0.06 -10.11
N ALA A 115 -7.88 0.21 -9.12
CA ALA A 115 -6.51 -0.27 -9.11
C ALA A 115 -6.44 -1.81 -8.99
N ASP A 116 -7.28 -2.42 -8.14
CA ASP A 116 -7.34 -3.89 -8.00
C ASP A 116 -7.73 -4.57 -9.32
N ILE A 117 -8.68 -4.00 -10.07
CA ILE A 117 -9.06 -4.49 -11.40
C ILE A 117 -7.89 -4.40 -12.38
N LEU A 118 -7.16 -3.29 -12.37
CA LEU A 118 -6.00 -3.08 -13.23
C LEU A 118 -4.86 -4.06 -12.91
N LEU A 119 -4.71 -4.41 -11.64
CA LEU A 119 -3.73 -5.39 -11.18
C LEU A 119 -4.06 -6.79 -11.71
N VAL A 120 -5.32 -7.21 -11.63
CA VAL A 120 -5.80 -8.49 -12.20
C VAL A 120 -5.62 -8.52 -13.71
N PHE A 121 -5.94 -7.42 -14.40
CA PHE A 121 -5.75 -7.31 -15.84
C PHE A 121 -4.28 -7.43 -16.24
N SER A 122 -3.40 -6.76 -15.49
CA SER A 122 -1.96 -6.82 -15.70
C SER A 122 -1.41 -8.23 -15.45
N LEU A 123 -1.91 -8.93 -14.43
CA LEU A 123 -1.54 -10.33 -14.15
C LEU A 123 -2.00 -11.27 -15.27
N GLY A 124 -3.21 -11.07 -15.79
CA GLY A 124 -3.77 -11.88 -16.88
C GLY A 124 -3.11 -11.64 -18.24
N TYR A 125 -2.41 -10.52 -18.44
CA TYR A 125 -1.60 -10.29 -19.65
C TYR A 125 -0.22 -10.95 -19.56
N LEU A 126 0.29 -11.16 -18.35
CA LEU A 126 1.62 -11.74 -18.11
C LEU A 126 1.62 -13.28 -18.13
N PHE A 127 0.46 -13.91 -17.91
CA PHE A 127 0.24 -15.37 -18.03
C PHE A 127 -0.43 -15.72 -19.36
#